data_AF-A0A5C8MGG3-F1
#
_entry.id   AF-A0A5C8MGG3-F1
#
_cell.length_a   1.000
_cell.length_b   1.000
_cell.length_c   1.000
_cell.angle_alpha   90.00
_cell.angle_beta   90.00
_cell.angle_gamma   90.00
#
_symmetry.space_group_name_H-M   'P 1'
#
loop_
_entity.id
_entity.type
_entity.pdbx_description
1 polymer ?
#
loop_
_entity_poly.entity_id
_entity_poly.type
_entity_poly.pdbx_seq_one_letter_code
_entity_poly.pdbx_strand_id
1 'polypeptide(L)'
;IKLLLTRPVKRGTILLSKYIALLLSISFILLMVALLSYLISGIVFGYQGWRLPLLTGFTINGEELNTEGVHLLPQWKYVLIELGLAWFVSIVVGTLTFMLSVLMRSTAAVMGIMLAALISGAILSNMVSSWESAKYLFMVNLRLTDYVNGTAPPIEGMTLGFSMTVLAVWGLAALVISFIVFTKRDVY
;
A
#
# COMPACT_ATOMS: atom_id res chain seq x y z
N ILE A 1 -38.15 16.92 10.54
CA ILE A 1 -36.81 17.41 11.00
C ILE A 1 -36.58 17.19 12.52
N LYS A 2 -37.61 16.92 13.34
CA LYS A 2 -37.46 16.54 14.77
C LYS A 2 -37.20 15.04 15.06
N LEU A 3 -37.01 14.20 14.03
CA LEU A 3 -37.04 12.73 14.15
C LEU A 3 -35.74 12.00 13.75
N LEU A 4 -34.64 12.73 13.54
CA LEU A 4 -33.31 12.12 13.30
C LEU A 4 -32.39 12.13 14.54
N LEU A 5 -32.85 12.69 15.66
CA LEU A 5 -32.09 12.81 16.92
C LEU A 5 -32.52 11.81 18.00
N THR A 6 -32.96 10.60 17.63
CA THR A 6 -33.36 9.56 18.61
C THR A 6 -32.29 8.53 18.91
N ARG A 7 -31.11 8.59 18.27
CA ARG A 7 -29.94 7.83 18.74
C ARG A 7 -28.66 8.65 18.63
N PRO A 8 -27.93 8.89 19.73
CA PRO A 8 -26.56 9.37 19.62
C PRO A 8 -25.76 8.26 18.92
N VAL A 9 -25.50 8.42 17.63
CA VAL A 9 -24.62 7.51 16.90
C VAL A 9 -23.27 7.56 17.59
N LYS A 10 -22.79 6.41 18.08
CA LYS A 10 -21.50 6.35 18.76
C LYS A 10 -20.44 6.92 17.80
N ARG A 11 -19.64 7.87 18.27
CA ARG A 11 -18.65 8.59 17.43
C ARG A 11 -17.68 7.63 16.72
N GLY A 12 -17.35 6.52 17.36
CA GLY A 12 -16.58 5.43 16.75
C GLY A 12 -17.25 4.80 15.52
N THR A 13 -18.58 4.73 15.47
CA THR A 13 -19.33 4.23 14.30
C THR A 13 -19.23 5.19 13.11
N ILE A 14 -19.15 6.50 13.36
CA ILE A 14 -18.95 7.50 12.31
C ILE A 14 -17.54 7.38 11.72
N LEU A 15 -16.52 7.26 12.59
CA LEU A 15 -15.14 7.09 12.15
C LEU A 15 -14.95 5.78 11.37
N LEU A 16 -15.56 4.70 11.85
CA LEU A 16 -15.55 3.40 11.22
C LEU A 16 -16.26 3.43 9.85
N SER A 17 -17.39 4.12 9.74
CA SER A 17 -18.07 4.30 8.44
C SER A 17 -17.18 5.05 7.43
N LYS A 18 -16.49 6.12 7.87
CA LYS A 18 -15.51 6.83 7.02
C LYS A 18 -14.35 5.91 6.60
N TYR A 19 -13.85 5.09 7.52
CA TYR A 19 -12.77 4.16 7.22
C TYR A 19 -13.20 3.06 6.24
N ILE A 20 -14.40 2.49 6.40
CA ILE A 20 -14.97 1.54 5.43
C ILE A 20 -15.14 2.18 4.06
N ALA A 21 -15.65 3.42 4.00
CA ALA A 21 -15.78 4.14 2.74
C ALA A 21 -14.42 4.35 2.06
N LEU A 22 -13.37 4.64 2.83
CA LEU A 22 -12.00 4.75 2.33
C LEU A 22 -11.49 3.41 1.79
N LEU A 23 -11.68 2.30 2.51
CA LEU A 23 -11.29 0.96 2.04
C LEU A 23 -12.01 0.57 0.75
N LEU A 24 -13.32 0.86 0.67
CA LEU A 24 -14.13 0.59 -0.52
C LEU A 24 -13.65 1.46 -1.69
N SER A 25 -13.35 2.73 -1.45
CA SER A 25 -12.83 3.65 -2.47
C SER A 25 -11.48 3.17 -3.03
N ILE A 26 -10.55 2.77 -2.16
CA ILE A 26 -9.24 2.21 -2.59
C ILE A 26 -9.45 0.96 -3.44
N SER A 27 -10.29 0.04 -2.98
CA SER A 27 -10.59 -1.20 -3.70
C SER A 27 -11.23 -0.93 -5.06
N PHE A 28 -12.14 0.03 -5.13
CA PHE A 28 -12.80 0.43 -6.37
C PHE A 28 -11.84 1.08 -7.37
N ILE A 29 -10.96 1.98 -6.91
CA ILE A 29 -9.95 2.62 -7.77
C ILE A 29 -9.02 1.56 -8.37
N LEU A 30 -8.51 0.64 -7.55
CA LEU A 30 -7.63 -0.43 -8.03
C LEU A 30 -8.32 -1.38 -9.00
N LEU A 31 -9.58 -1.72 -8.74
CA LEU A 31 -10.40 -2.50 -9.67
C LEU A 31 -10.53 -1.77 -11.02
N MET A 32 -10.81 -0.47 -11.01
CA MET A 32 -10.90 0.33 -12.24
C MET A 32 -9.56 0.40 -12.98
N VAL A 33 -8.44 0.55 -12.27
CA VAL A 33 -7.10 0.51 -12.88
C VAL A 33 -6.84 -0.84 -13.52
N ALA A 34 -7.17 -1.95 -12.84
CA ALA A 34 -7.01 -3.30 -13.37
C ALA A 34 -7.88 -3.55 -14.62
N LEU A 35 -9.14 -3.10 -14.61
CA LEU A 35 -10.05 -3.19 -15.76
C LEU A 35 -9.53 -2.39 -16.95
N LEU A 36 -9.11 -1.14 -16.73
CA LEU A 36 -8.57 -0.28 -17.78
C LEU A 36 -7.27 -0.86 -18.35
N SER A 37 -6.38 -1.34 -17.49
CA SER A 37 -5.14 -2.00 -17.91
C SER A 37 -5.42 -3.22 -18.77
N TYR A 38 -6.39 -4.07 -18.37
CA TYR A 38 -6.82 -5.23 -19.15
C TYR A 38 -7.44 -4.85 -20.50
N LEU A 39 -8.33 -3.85 -20.53
CA LEU A 39 -8.97 -3.35 -21.75
C LEU A 39 -7.95 -2.78 -22.74
N ILE A 40 -7.08 -1.89 -22.27
CA ILE A 40 -6.06 -1.24 -23.12
C ILE A 40 -5.08 -2.30 -23.63
N SER A 41 -4.61 -3.20 -22.76
CA SER A 41 -3.71 -4.28 -23.16
C SER A 41 -4.34 -5.21 -24.19
N GLY A 42 -5.61 -5.57 -24.00
CA GLY A 42 -6.37 -6.39 -24.93
C GLY A 42 -6.58 -5.76 -26.30
N ILE A 43 -6.87 -4.45 -26.35
CA ILE A 43 -7.09 -3.71 -27.61
C ILE A 43 -5.78 -3.50 -28.38
N VAL A 44 -4.69 -3.17 -27.69
CA VAL A 44 -3.41 -2.79 -28.33
C VAL A 44 -2.54 -4.01 -28.67
N PHE A 45 -2.44 -4.98 -27.76
CA PHE A 45 -1.50 -6.11 -27.86
C PHE A 45 -2.18 -7.47 -28.11
N GLY A 46 -3.52 -7.54 -27.97
CA GLY A 46 -4.27 -8.79 -28.08
C GLY A 46 -4.20 -9.67 -26.83
N TYR A 47 -5.22 -10.50 -26.60
CA TYR A 47 -5.35 -11.35 -25.40
C TYR A 47 -4.46 -12.61 -25.40
N GLN A 48 -3.58 -12.77 -26.39
CA GLN A 48 -2.73 -13.96 -26.52
C GLN A 48 -1.65 -14.03 -25.40
N GLY A 49 -1.35 -12.90 -24.76
CA GLY A 49 -0.43 -12.75 -23.62
C GLY A 49 -0.86 -13.48 -22.33
N TRP A 50 -2.16 -13.72 -22.13
CA TRP A 50 -2.72 -14.07 -20.81
C TRP A 50 -2.21 -15.39 -20.20
N ARG A 51 -1.74 -16.30 -21.05
CA ARG A 51 -1.21 -17.62 -20.68
C ARG A 51 0.31 -17.72 -20.83
N LEU A 52 0.99 -16.66 -21.28
CA LEU A 52 2.44 -16.70 -21.37
C LEU A 52 3.02 -16.77 -19.94
N PRO A 53 3.94 -17.70 -19.69
CA PRO A 53 4.64 -17.75 -18.42
C PRO A 53 5.60 -16.56 -18.37
N LEU A 54 5.44 -15.72 -17.36
CA LEU A 54 6.42 -14.68 -17.06
C LEU A 54 7.51 -15.29 -16.18
N LEU A 55 8.77 -15.06 -16.56
CA LEU A 55 9.92 -15.45 -15.76
C LEU A 55 10.03 -14.47 -14.60
N THR A 56 9.66 -14.90 -13.41
CA THR A 56 9.81 -14.14 -12.16
C THR A 56 10.57 -14.99 -11.14
N GLY A 57 11.26 -14.34 -10.20
CA GLY A 57 12.13 -15.03 -9.23
C GLY A 57 13.61 -15.04 -9.57
N PHE A 58 14.11 -14.09 -10.38
CA PHE A 58 15.55 -13.88 -10.48
C PHE A 58 16.06 -13.40 -9.11
N THR A 59 16.80 -14.24 -8.40
CA THR A 59 17.53 -13.84 -7.20
C THR A 59 19.00 -13.76 -7.56
N ILE A 60 19.59 -12.57 -7.48
CA ILE A 60 21.03 -12.38 -7.70
C ILE A 60 21.74 -12.74 -6.39
N ASN A 61 22.33 -13.94 -6.32
CA ASN A 61 23.25 -14.33 -5.23
C ASN A 61 24.69 -14.28 -5.78
N GLY A 62 25.33 -13.11 -5.75
CA GLY A 62 26.71 -12.95 -6.26
C GLY A 62 26.82 -12.97 -7.79
N GLU A 63 27.81 -13.69 -8.33
CA GLU A 63 28.07 -13.85 -9.78
C GLU A 63 27.32 -15.03 -10.44
N GLU A 64 26.55 -15.81 -9.67
CA GLU A 64 25.78 -16.94 -10.20
C GLU A 64 24.28 -16.64 -10.20
N LEU A 65 23.67 -16.76 -11.38
CA LEU A 65 22.22 -16.73 -11.57
C LEU A 65 21.63 -18.02 -11.00
N ASN A 66 21.19 -18.01 -9.74
CA ASN A 66 20.46 -19.14 -9.19
C ASN A 66 19.07 -19.21 -9.86
N THR A 67 18.91 -20.17 -10.79
CA THR A 67 17.70 -20.42 -11.57
C THR A 67 16.74 -21.41 -10.90
N GLU A 68 17.02 -21.86 -9.67
CA GLU A 68 16.19 -22.85 -8.96
C GLU A 68 14.86 -22.27 -8.43
N GLY A 69 14.76 -20.93 -8.30
CA GLY A 69 13.55 -20.23 -7.84
C GLY A 69 12.66 -19.68 -8.97
N VAL A 70 12.92 -20.06 -10.23
CA VAL A 70 12.12 -19.62 -11.39
C VAL A 70 10.75 -20.29 -11.34
N HIS A 71 9.81 -19.66 -10.66
CA HIS A 71 8.43 -20.06 -10.75
C HIS A 71 7.84 -19.48 -12.04
N LEU A 72 7.56 -20.37 -13.00
CA LEU A 72 6.74 -20.08 -14.17
C LEU A 72 5.31 -19.80 -13.68
N LEU A 73 5.04 -18.58 -13.23
CA LEU A 73 3.68 -18.17 -12.93
C LEU A 73 3.00 -17.77 -14.23
N PRO A 74 1.80 -18.32 -14.51
CA PRO A 74 0.95 -17.77 -15.55
C PRO A 74 0.75 -16.27 -15.32
N GLN A 75 0.81 -15.47 -16.38
CA GLN A 75 0.71 -14.00 -16.31
C GLN A 75 -0.49 -13.52 -15.50
N TRP A 76 -1.65 -14.18 -15.59
CA TRP A 76 -2.83 -13.86 -14.78
C TRP A 76 -2.60 -13.99 -13.27
N LYS A 77 -1.84 -15.00 -12.82
CA LYS A 77 -1.54 -15.22 -11.41
C LYS A 77 -0.54 -14.19 -10.90
N TYR A 78 0.43 -13.81 -11.73
CA TYR A 78 1.39 -12.77 -11.41
C TYR A 78 0.70 -11.39 -11.24
N VAL A 79 -0.17 -11.01 -12.19
CA VAL A 79 -0.94 -9.76 -12.11
C VAL A 79 -1.82 -9.73 -10.85
N LEU A 80 -2.42 -10.85 -10.45
CA LEU A 80 -3.21 -10.93 -9.22
C LEU A 80 -2.36 -10.74 -7.95
N ILE A 81 -1.14 -11.30 -7.92
CA ILE A 81 -0.22 -11.12 -6.79
C ILE A 81 0.20 -9.66 -6.69
N GLU A 82 0.60 -9.05 -7.82
CA GLU A 82 0.99 -7.65 -7.87
C GLU A 82 -0.16 -6.72 -7.44
N LEU A 83 -1.37 -6.98 -7.93
CA LEU A 83 -2.56 -6.23 -7.55
C LEU A 83 -2.88 -6.38 -6.05
N GLY A 84 -2.71 -7.58 -5.48
CA GLY A 84 -2.90 -7.83 -4.05
C GLY A 84 -1.90 -7.09 -3.18
N LEU A 85 -0.62 -7.06 -3.58
CA LEU A 85 0.42 -6.30 -2.89
C LEU A 85 0.17 -4.79 -3.01
N ALA A 86 -0.17 -4.30 -4.20
CA ALA A 86 -0.52 -2.89 -4.42
C ALA A 86 -1.75 -2.49 -3.58
N TRP A 87 -2.75 -3.36 -3.47
CA TRP A 87 -3.92 -3.15 -2.63
C TRP A 87 -3.56 -3.04 -1.15
N PHE A 88 -2.72 -3.94 -0.65
CA PHE A 88 -2.24 -3.89 0.74
C PHE A 88 -1.48 -2.58 1.03
N VAL A 89 -0.53 -2.20 0.18
CA VAL A 89 0.22 -0.95 0.32
C VAL A 89 -0.72 0.26 0.30
N SER A 90 -1.69 0.26 -0.61
CA SER A 90 -2.67 1.35 -0.75
C SER A 90 -3.53 1.50 0.50
N ILE A 91 -3.94 0.40 1.14
CA ILE A 91 -4.65 0.44 2.42
C ILE A 91 -3.78 1.07 3.51
N VAL A 92 -2.51 0.68 3.62
CA VAL A 92 -1.62 1.21 4.65
C VAL A 92 -1.40 2.71 4.47
N VAL A 93 -1.10 3.16 3.24
CA VAL A 93 -0.94 4.58 2.91
C VAL A 93 -2.25 5.35 3.12
N GLY A 94 -3.39 4.78 2.73
CA GLY A 94 -4.71 5.37 2.97
C GLY A 94 -5.02 5.51 4.45
N THR A 95 -4.63 4.52 5.26
CA THR A 95 -4.80 4.52 6.72
C THR A 95 -3.93 5.58 7.40
N LEU A 96 -2.67 5.73 6.97
CA LEU A 96 -1.78 6.80 7.43
C LEU A 96 -2.31 8.19 7.05
N THR A 97 -2.81 8.33 5.82
CA THR A 97 -3.46 9.55 5.35
C THR A 97 -4.71 9.87 6.17
N PHE A 98 -5.50 8.85 6.49
CA PHE A 98 -6.69 8.98 7.33
C PHE A 98 -6.33 9.46 8.74
N MET A 99 -5.28 8.89 9.35
CA MET A 99 -4.77 9.35 10.63
C MET A 99 -4.37 10.82 10.60
N LEU A 100 -3.62 11.24 9.57
CA LEU A 100 -3.29 12.65 9.37
C LEU A 100 -4.53 13.51 9.19
N SER A 101 -5.55 13.02 8.48
CA SER A 101 -6.83 13.74 8.33
C SER A 101 -7.60 13.89 9.65
N VAL A 102 -7.42 13.01 10.62
CA VAL A 102 -8.02 13.15 11.96
C VAL A 102 -7.21 14.10 12.84
N LEU A 103 -5.88 14.07 12.71
CA LEU A 103 -4.96 14.91 13.50
C LEU A 103 -4.96 16.37 13.03
N MET A 104 -4.97 16.58 11.72
CA MET A 104 -4.85 17.88 11.07
C MET A 104 -6.23 18.49 10.82
N ARG A 105 -6.31 19.82 10.83
CA ARG A 105 -7.55 20.56 10.55
C ARG A 105 -7.72 20.93 9.08
N SER A 106 -6.65 20.89 8.29
CA SER A 106 -6.63 21.30 6.87
C SER A 106 -6.39 20.10 5.95
N THR A 107 -7.27 19.92 4.97
CA THR A 107 -7.13 18.91 3.92
C THR A 107 -5.89 19.15 3.07
N ALA A 108 -5.56 20.41 2.76
CA ALA A 108 -4.37 20.78 2.01
C ALA A 108 -3.08 20.39 2.74
N ALA A 109 -3.05 20.56 4.07
CA ALA A 109 -1.89 20.14 4.87
C ALA A 109 -1.70 18.62 4.84
N VAL A 110 -2.78 17.84 4.92
CA VAL A 110 -2.73 16.37 4.85
C VAL A 110 -2.17 15.91 3.51
N MET A 111 -2.68 16.47 2.41
CA MET A 111 -2.20 16.14 1.06
C MET A 111 -0.73 16.49 0.88
N GLY A 112 -0.31 17.69 1.33
CA GLY A 112 1.09 18.13 1.25
C GLY A 112 2.03 17.25 2.05
N ILE A 113 1.67 16.90 3.29
CA ILE A 113 2.49 16.04 4.15
C ILE A 113 2.62 14.64 3.57
N MET A 114 1.53 14.03 3.11
CA MET A 114 1.59 12.69 2.52
C MET A 114 2.39 12.68 1.22
N LEU A 115 2.23 13.68 0.36
CA LEU A 115 3.00 13.79 -0.87
C LEU A 115 4.51 13.94 -0.57
N ALA A 116 4.86 14.86 0.35
CA ALA A 116 6.24 15.07 0.77
C ALA A 116 6.85 13.80 1.39
N ALA A 117 6.08 13.09 2.22
CA ALA A 117 6.49 11.82 2.81
C ALA A 117 6.78 10.75 1.75
N LEU A 118 5.89 10.57 0.77
CA LEU A 118 6.07 9.58 -0.29
C LEU A 118 7.30 9.89 -1.16
N ILE A 119 7.47 11.15 -1.57
CA ILE A 119 8.61 11.58 -2.39
C ILE A 119 9.92 11.45 -1.60
N SER A 120 9.95 11.95 -0.36
CA SER A 120 11.11 11.83 0.52
C SER A 120 11.49 10.37 0.75
N GLY A 121 10.49 9.51 0.94
CA GLY A 121 10.68 8.07 1.05
C GLY A 121 11.32 7.42 -0.16
N ALA A 122 10.86 7.79 -1.37
CA ALA A 122 11.44 7.30 -2.61
C ALA A 122 12.90 7.74 -2.75
N ILE A 123 13.22 9.01 -2.46
CA ILE A 123 14.61 9.52 -2.48
C ILE A 123 15.46 8.78 -1.45
N LEU A 124 14.96 8.70 -0.21
CA LEU A 124 15.66 8.06 0.90
C LEU A 124 15.99 6.60 0.56
N SER A 125 15.04 5.85 0.01
CA SER A 125 15.26 4.45 -0.39
C SER A 125 16.42 4.27 -1.37
N ASN A 126 16.71 5.25 -2.23
CA ASN A 126 17.83 5.18 -3.16
C ASN A 126 19.18 5.57 -2.53
N MET A 127 19.18 6.27 -1.39
CA MET A 127 20.39 6.79 -0.73
C MET A 127 20.83 5.95 0.47
N VAL A 128 19.97 5.05 0.97
CA VAL A 128 20.06 4.46 2.31
C VAL A 128 20.74 3.10 2.36
N SER A 129 21.48 2.69 1.33
CA SER A 129 22.19 1.39 1.32
C SER A 129 23.08 1.16 2.56
N SER A 130 23.53 2.23 3.24
CA SER A 130 24.31 2.17 4.48
C SER A 130 23.54 2.37 5.79
N TRP A 131 22.23 2.70 5.75
CA TRP A 131 21.46 3.05 6.96
C TRP A 131 20.47 1.95 7.36
N GLU A 132 20.95 0.98 8.13
CA GLU A 132 20.17 -0.19 8.53
C GLU A 132 18.86 0.13 9.27
N SER A 133 18.80 1.24 10.02
CA SER A 133 17.60 1.62 10.79
C SER A 133 16.45 2.13 9.91
N ALA A 134 16.75 2.59 8.68
CA ALA A 134 15.74 3.10 7.76
C ALA A 134 14.78 2.00 7.26
N LYS A 135 15.14 0.72 7.44
CA LYS A 135 14.28 -0.44 7.13
C LYS A 135 12.95 -0.44 7.88
N TYR A 136 12.81 0.30 8.98
CA TYR A 136 11.56 0.39 9.74
C TYR A 136 10.64 1.56 9.30
N LEU A 137 11.10 2.42 8.39
CA LEU A 137 10.28 3.51 7.88
C LEU A 137 9.25 2.96 6.90
N PHE A 138 7.97 3.34 7.08
CA PHE A 138 6.91 2.86 6.20
C PHE A 138 7.19 3.19 4.73
N MET A 139 7.76 4.37 4.45
CA MET A 139 7.99 4.82 3.08
C MET A 139 8.99 3.94 2.31
N VAL A 140 9.98 3.37 3.00
CA VAL A 140 11.01 2.50 2.40
C VAL A 140 10.42 1.12 2.07
N ASN A 141 9.38 0.70 2.79
CA ASN A 141 8.74 -0.61 2.63
C ASN A 141 7.57 -0.62 1.63
N LEU A 142 7.24 0.52 0.99
CA LEU A 142 6.08 0.63 0.09
C LEU A 142 6.23 -0.17 -1.20
N ARG A 143 7.45 -0.44 -1.64
CA ARG A 143 7.73 -1.10 -2.92
C ARG A 143 7.71 -2.62 -2.78
N LEU A 144 6.56 -3.19 -2.39
CA LEU A 144 6.41 -4.64 -2.21
C LEU A 144 6.46 -5.42 -3.53
N THR A 145 6.05 -4.81 -4.63
CA THR A 145 6.01 -5.43 -5.96
C THR A 145 7.41 -5.77 -6.50
N ASP A 146 8.43 -5.01 -6.08
CA ASP A 146 9.83 -5.22 -6.44
C ASP A 146 10.38 -6.57 -5.98
N TYR A 147 9.99 -7.03 -4.79
CA TYR A 147 10.38 -8.34 -4.26
C TYR A 147 9.88 -9.50 -5.13
N VAL A 148 8.74 -9.33 -5.82
CA VAL A 148 8.19 -10.33 -6.74
C VAL A 148 8.90 -10.28 -8.10
N ASN A 149 9.43 -9.11 -8.46
CA ASN A 149 10.13 -8.87 -9.71
C ASN A 149 11.61 -9.30 -9.69
N GLY A 150 12.10 -9.76 -8.53
CA GLY A 150 13.49 -10.17 -8.37
C GLY A 150 14.47 -9.00 -8.30
N THR A 151 13.98 -7.77 -8.09
CA THR A 151 14.86 -6.62 -7.90
C THR A 151 15.42 -6.64 -6.49
N ALA A 152 16.72 -6.40 -6.36
CA ALA A 152 17.40 -6.39 -5.06
C ALA A 152 16.79 -5.29 -4.17
N PRO A 153 16.49 -5.60 -2.90
CA PRO A 153 15.94 -4.60 -1.99
C PRO A 153 16.95 -3.46 -1.76
N PRO A 154 16.48 -2.24 -1.44
CA PRO A 154 17.37 -1.11 -1.24
C PRO A 154 18.30 -1.23 -0.02
N ILE A 155 17.98 -2.12 0.92
CA ILE A 155 18.75 -2.39 2.14
C ILE A 155 18.91 -3.91 2.29
N GLU A 156 20.13 -4.34 2.61
CA GLU A 156 20.42 -5.75 2.89
C GLU A 156 19.58 -6.29 4.06
N GLY A 157 19.04 -7.51 3.90
CA GLY A 157 18.21 -8.17 4.91
C GLY A 157 16.72 -7.84 4.89
N MET A 158 16.25 -6.97 3.99
CA MET A 158 14.81 -6.80 3.78
C MET A 158 14.22 -7.97 3.01
N THR A 159 13.16 -8.57 3.57
CA THR A 159 12.36 -9.60 2.89
C THR A 159 10.94 -9.08 2.65
N LEU A 160 10.22 -9.73 1.74
CA LEU A 160 8.80 -9.43 1.47
C LEU A 160 7.98 -9.54 2.78
N GLY A 161 8.21 -10.59 3.57
CA GLY A 161 7.57 -10.79 4.87
C GLY A 161 7.88 -9.68 5.87
N PHE A 162 9.16 -9.30 5.99
CA PHE A 162 9.58 -8.18 6.85
C PHE A 162 8.84 -6.89 6.48
N SER A 163 8.84 -6.52 5.21
CA SER A 163 8.21 -5.29 4.73
C SER A 163 6.69 -5.27 4.97
N MET A 164 6.00 -6.39 4.75
CA MET A 164 4.57 -6.51 5.07
C MET A 164 4.30 -6.36 6.56
N THR A 165 5.12 -6.96 7.43
CA THR A 165 4.94 -6.81 8.89
C THR A 165 5.15 -5.38 9.37
N VAL A 166 6.18 -4.68 8.88
CA VAL A 166 6.44 -3.27 9.21
C VAL A 166 5.26 -2.38 8.78
N LEU A 167 4.77 -2.55 7.55
CA LEU A 167 3.62 -1.82 7.05
C LEU A 167 2.33 -2.11 7.84
N ALA A 168 2.11 -3.38 8.21
CA ALA A 168 0.97 -3.76 9.05
C ALA A 168 1.03 -3.10 10.43
N VAL A 169 2.20 -3.07 11.06
CA VAL A 169 2.41 -2.39 12.36
C VAL A 169 2.13 -0.89 12.25
N TRP A 170 2.64 -0.23 11.20
CA TRP A 170 2.35 1.19 10.95
C TRP A 170 0.86 1.46 10.70
N GLY A 171 0.20 0.62 9.91
CA GLY A 171 -1.24 0.72 9.64
C GLY A 171 -2.08 0.53 10.90
N LEU A 172 -1.77 -0.47 11.72
CA LEU A 172 -2.45 -0.72 13.00
C LEU A 172 -2.24 0.43 13.99
N ALA A 173 -1.01 0.91 14.13
CA ALA A 173 -0.70 2.06 14.97
C ALA A 173 -1.49 3.30 14.52
N ALA A 174 -1.54 3.56 13.21
CA ALA A 174 -2.29 4.67 12.64
C ALA A 174 -3.79 4.57 12.91
N LEU A 175 -4.39 3.38 12.81
CA LEU A 175 -5.79 3.16 13.18
C LEU A 175 -6.03 3.44 14.66
N VAL A 176 -5.23 2.85 15.54
CA VAL A 176 -5.37 3.02 17.00
C VAL A 176 -5.28 4.49 17.38
N ILE A 177 -4.28 5.21 16.86
CA ILE A 177 -4.11 6.65 17.09
C ILE A 177 -5.33 7.43 16.58
N SER A 178 -5.82 7.11 15.38
CA SER A 178 -7.01 7.76 14.80
C SER A 178 -8.25 7.61 15.69
N PHE A 179 -8.50 6.39 16.18
CA PHE A 179 -9.64 6.12 17.07
C PHE A 179 -9.51 6.82 18.43
N ILE A 180 -8.31 6.82 19.03
CA ILE A 180 -8.07 7.50 20.31
C ILE A 180 -8.26 9.01 20.17
N VAL A 181 -7.65 9.63 19.17
CA VAL A 181 -7.71 11.08 18.95
C VAL A 181 -9.15 11.53 18.65
N PHE A 182 -9.86 10.80 17.79
CA PHE A 182 -11.25 11.13 17.44
C PHE A 182 -12.22 10.95 18.62
N THR A 183 -11.97 9.99 19.50
CA THR A 183 -12.79 9.79 20.71
C THR A 183 -12.52 10.86 21.76
N LYS A 184 -11.27 11.33 21.89
CA LYS A 184 -10.86 12.34 22.88
C LYS A 184 -11.09 13.79 22.45
N ARG A 185 -11.03 14.11 21.15
CA ARG A 185 -11.36 15.46 20.65
C ARG A 185 -12.87 15.63 20.65
N ASP A 186 -13.42 16.22 21.71
CA ASP A 186 -14.75 16.81 21.69
C ASP A 186 -14.81 17.87 20.58
N VAL A 187 -15.67 17.66 19.59
CA VAL A 187 -16.04 18.68 18.60
C VAL A 187 -17.45 19.12 18.99
N TYR A 188 -17.52 20.25 19.69
CA TYR A 188 -18.71 21.11 19.80
C TYR A 188 -18.48 22.33 18.92
#